data_AF-A0A6L9ZUG0-F1
#
_entry.id   AF-A0A6L9ZUG0-F1
#
_cell.length_a   1.000
_cell.length_b   1.000
_cell.length_c   1.000
_cell.angle_alpha   90.00
_cell.angle_beta   90.00
_cell.angle_gamma   90.00
#
_symmetry.space_group_name_H-M   'P 1'
#
loop_
_entity.id
_entity.type
_entity.pdbx_description
1 polymer ?
#
loop_
_entity_poly.entity_id
_entity_poly.type
_entity_poly.pdbx_seq_one_letter_code
_entity_poly.pdbx_strand_id
1 'polypeptide(L)' 'MENRVWHDLYRWGLRRHPNKSKNWVFERYFGSFKRRNGTFMCKGTDRKGKEHLYVLYDISSTPIVRHIKVKGK' A
#
# COMPACT_ATOMS: atom_id res chain seq x y z
N MET A 1 -1.10 11.11 8.41
CA MET A 1 0.38 11.01 8.40
C MET A 1 0.76 10.64 6.98
N GLU A 2 1.38 11.56 6.25
CA GLU A 2 1.94 11.27 4.93
C GLU A 2 3.00 10.17 5.07
N ASN A 3 2.78 9.05 4.40
CA ASN A 3 3.64 7.88 4.52
C ASN A 3 4.72 7.95 3.44
N ARG A 4 6.01 7.85 3.80
CA ARG A 4 7.13 7.84 2.83
C ARG A 4 6.95 6.79 1.73
N VAL A 5 6.40 5.63 2.08
CA VAL A 5 6.07 4.54 1.16
C VAL A 5 5.09 5.01 0.08
N TRP A 6 4.12 5.86 0.44
CA TRP A 6 3.15 6.41 -0.51
C TRP A 6 3.87 7.28 -1.56
N HIS A 7 4.76 8.18 -1.12
CA HIS A 7 5.52 9.04 -2.03
C HIS A 7 6.45 8.24 -2.93
N ASP A 8 7.11 7.23 -2.40
CA ASP A 8 8.00 6.36 -3.18
C ASP A 8 7.23 5.58 -4.24
N LEU A 9 6.04 5.06 -3.89
CA LEU A 9 5.15 4.38 -4.85
C LEU A 9 4.58 5.33 -5.90
N TYR A 10 4.23 6.56 -5.51
CA TYR A 10 3.73 7.55 -6.46
C TYR A 10 4.83 7.94 -7.46
N ARG A 11 6.04 8.22 -6.97
CA ARG A 11 7.22 8.49 -7.83
C ARG A 11 7.57 7.31 -8.72
N TRP A 12 7.46 6.08 -8.21
CA TRP A 12 7.62 4.86 -9.00
C TRP A 12 6.57 4.80 -10.13
N GLY A 13 5.30 5.09 -9.85
CA GLY A 13 4.24 5.08 -10.85
C GLY A 13 4.48 6.09 -11.96
N LEU A 14 4.88 7.31 -11.60
CA LEU A 14 5.25 8.37 -12.56
C LEU A 14 6.44 7.97 -13.43
N ARG A 15 7.49 7.38 -12.84
CA ARG A 15 8.66 6.89 -13.57
C ARG A 15 8.35 5.69 -14.47
N ARG A 16 7.47 4.78 -14.03
CA ARG A 16 7.10 3.57 -14.76
C ARG A 16 6.27 3.89 -16.00
N HIS A 17 5.50 4.98 -15.94
CA HIS A 17 4.57 5.39 -16.99
C HIS A 17 4.89 6.82 -17.47
N PRO A 18 6.05 7.06 -18.11
CA PRO A 18 6.48 8.41 -18.49
C PRO A 18 5.54 9.07 -19.51
N ASN A 19 4.83 8.27 -20.31
CA ASN A 19 3.90 8.73 -21.35
C ASN A 19 2.45 8.84 -20.85
N LYS A 20 2.19 8.63 -19.56
CA LYS A 20 0.85 8.74 -18.97
C LYS A 20 0.78 9.95 -18.06
N SER A 21 -0.39 10.56 -17.98
CA SER A 21 -0.60 11.71 -17.11
C SER A 21 -0.50 11.31 -15.64
N LYS A 22 -0.19 12.29 -14.78
CA LYS A 22 -0.19 12.11 -13.32
C LYS A 22 -1.54 11.60 -12.80
N ASN A 23 -2.64 12.09 -13.39
CA ASN A 23 -4.00 11.65 -13.05
C ASN A 23 -4.22 10.19 -13.41
N TRP A 24 -3.77 9.76 -14.59
CA TRP A 24 -3.85 8.35 -14.97
C TRP A 24 -3.09 7.45 -14.00
N VAL A 25 -1.89 7.84 -13.57
CA VAL A 25 -1.12 7.09 -12.56
C VAL A 25 -1.88 7.02 -11.23
N PHE A 26 -2.50 8.13 -10.81
CA PHE A 26 -3.31 8.16 -9.60
C PHE A 26 -4.52 7.22 -9.73
N GLU A 27 -5.35 7.36 -10.76
CA GLU A 27 -6.52 6.51 -10.98
C GLU A 27 -6.18 5.03 -11.14
N ARG A 28 -5.02 4.73 -11.74
CA ARG A 28 -4.59 3.35 -12.01
C ARG A 28 -4.16 2.59 -10.75
N TYR A 29 -3.59 3.28 -9.78
CA TYR A 29 -2.93 2.67 -8.61
C TYR A 29 -3.43 3.16 -7.27
N PHE A 30 -4.10 4.31 -7.18
CA PHE A 30 -4.49 4.97 -5.94
C PHE A 30 -6.01 5.10 -5.89
N GLY A 31 -6.65 4.15 -5.20
CA GLY A 31 -8.10 4.05 -5.08
C GLY A 31 -8.62 4.35 -3.67
N SER A 32 -9.93 4.17 -3.51
CA SER A 32 -10.60 4.23 -2.22
C SER A 32 -10.74 2.84 -1.61
N PHE A 33 -10.25 2.65 -0.38
CA PHE A 33 -10.35 1.38 0.34
C PHE A 33 -10.69 1.62 1.82
N LYS A 34 -11.72 0.94 2.33
CA LYS A 34 -12.14 0.99 3.75
C LYS A 34 -12.11 2.42 4.33
N ARG A 35 -12.79 3.35 3.66
CA ARG A 35 -12.90 4.79 4.00
C ARG A 35 -11.63 5.63 3.85
N ARG A 36 -10.58 5.09 3.22
CA ARG A 36 -9.34 5.81 2.92
C ARG A 36 -9.16 6.01 1.44
N ASN A 37 -9.03 7.26 1.03
CA ASN A 37 -8.78 7.65 -0.35
C ASN A 37 -7.27 7.69 -0.63
N GLY A 38 -6.88 7.43 -1.88
CA GLY A 38 -5.49 7.43 -2.29
C GLY A 38 -4.68 6.25 -1.73
N THR A 39 -5.34 5.12 -1.45
CA THR A 39 -4.65 3.89 -1.02
C THR A 39 -4.05 3.21 -2.25
N PHE A 40 -2.78 2.81 -2.17
CA PHE A 40 -2.15 2.06 -3.26
C PHE A 40 -2.76 0.67 -3.42
N MET A 41 -3.15 0.30 -4.64
CA MET A 41 -3.82 -0.94 -4.99
C MET A 41 -3.34 -1.45 -6.34
N CYS A 42 -3.15 -2.76 -6.48
CA CYS A 42 -2.84 -3.38 -7.76
C CYS A 42 -3.51 -4.76 -7.91
N LYS A 43 -3.91 -5.10 -9.13
CA LYS A 43 -4.33 -6.45 -9.47
C LYS A 43 -3.09 -7.29 -9.78
N GLY A 44 -3.07 -8.52 -9.29
CA GLY A 44 -2.04 -9.50 -9.63
C GLY A 44 -2.59 -10.92 -9.51
N THR A 45 -1.88 -11.87 -10.08
CA THR A 45 -2.21 -13.29 -10.01
C THR A 45 -1.32 -13.98 -8.98
N ASP A 46 -1.91 -14.84 -8.17
CA ASP A 46 -1.14 -15.69 -7.28
C ASP A 46 -0.46 -16.85 -8.03
N ARG A 47 0.33 -17.65 -7.30
CA ARG A 47 1.02 -18.83 -7.86
C ARG A 47 0.06 -19.90 -8.40
N LYS A 48 -1.20 -19.88 -7.98
CA LYS A 48 -2.26 -20.80 -8.45
C LYS A 48 -3.07 -20.21 -9.61
N GLY A 49 -2.66 -19.05 -10.15
CA GLY A 49 -3.31 -18.37 -11.26
C GLY A 49 -4.59 -17.63 -10.88
N LYS A 50 -4.92 -17.51 -9.58
CA LYS A 50 -6.10 -16.77 -9.13
C LYS A 50 -5.80 -15.28 -9.08
N GLU A 51 -6.71 -14.47 -9.63
CA GLU A 51 -6.61 -13.01 -9.54
C GLU A 51 -6.91 -12.52 -8.12
N HIS A 52 -6.11 -11.56 -7.67
CA HIS A 52 -6.27 -10.87 -6.39
C HIS A 52 -6.07 -9.37 -6.54
N LEU A 53 -6.79 -8.63 -5.70
CA LEU A 53 -6.53 -7.21 -5.49
C LEU A 53 -5.61 -7.07 -4.27
N TYR A 54 -4.39 -6.66 -4.51
CA TYR A 54 -3.43 -6.31 -3.47
C TYR A 54 -3.66 -4.85 -3.06
N VAL A 55 -3.76 -4.63 -1.76
CA VAL A 55 -3.96 -3.31 -1.16
C VAL A 55 -2.82 -3.06 -0.20
N LEU A 56 -2.20 -1.89 -0.29
CA LEU A 56 -1.12 -1.52 0.61
C LEU A 56 -1.64 -1.52 2.05
N TYR A 57 -0.99 -2.33 2.89
CA TYR A 57 -1.33 -2.42 4.30
C TYR A 57 -0.97 -1.13 5.04
N ASP A 58 -1.82 -0.78 6.00
CA ASP A 58 -1.61 0.37 6.85
C ASP A 58 -0.74 0.01 8.04
N ILE A 59 0.53 0.40 7.97
CA ILE A 59 1.45 0.11 9.06
C ILE A 59 1.01 0.76 10.38
N SER A 60 0.30 1.90 10.33
CA SER A 60 -0.18 2.60 11.53
C SER A 60 -1.34 1.90 12.22
N SER A 61 -2.04 1.00 11.53
CA SER A 61 -3.09 0.17 12.14
C SER A 61 -2.54 -1.07 12.84
N THR A 62 -1.23 -1.33 12.76
CA THR A 62 -0.60 -2.43 13.49
C THR A 62 -0.65 -2.15 14.98
N PRO A 63 -1.34 -2.98 15.80
CA PRO A 63 -1.37 -2.75 17.24
C PRO A 63 0.00 -3.03 17.85
N ILE A 64 0.45 -2.13 18.73
CA ILE A 64 1.66 -2.34 19.52
C ILE A 64 1.33 -3.28 20.69
N VAL A 65 1.66 -4.57 20.56
CA VAL A 65 1.48 -5.55 21.63
C VAL A 65 2.68 -5.50 22.59
N ARG A 66 2.45 -5.03 23.81
CA ARG A 66 3.48 -4.97 24.85
C ARG A 66 3.49 -6.27 25.64
N HIS A 67 4.65 -6.92 25.68
CA HIS A 67 4.85 -8.13 26.48
C HIS A 67 5.45 -7.77 27.84
N ILE A 68 5.00 -8.44 28.90
CA ILE A 68 5.56 -8.26 30.25
C ILE A 68 6.90 -8.99 30.30
N LYS A 69 7.95 -8.30 30.75
CA LYS A 69 9.27 -8.91 30.96
C LYS A 69 9.17 -10.01 32.02
N VAL A 70 9.58 -11.23 31.67
CA VAL A 70 9.70 -12.33 32.63
C VAL A 70 10.83 -12.01 33.60
N LYS A 71 10.55 -12.05 34.90
CA LYS A 71 11.60 -11.96 35.93
C LYS A 71 12.35 -13.29 35.97
N GLY A 72 13.66 -13.25 35.72
CA GLY A 72 14.55 -14.38 36.02
C GLY A 72 14.57 -14.61 37.53
N LYS A 73 14.69 -15.88 37.94
CA LYS A 73 15.06 -16.22 39.32
C LYS A 73 16.54 -15.97 39.53
#